data_AF-A0A0N1BIA9-F1
#
_entry.id   AF-A0A0N1BIA9-F1
#
_cell.length_a   1.000
_cell.length_b   1.000
_cell.length_c   1.000
_cell.angle_alpha   90.00
_cell.angle_beta   90.00
_cell.angle_gamma   90.00
#
_symmetry.space_group_name_H-M   'P 1'
#
loop_
_entity.id
_entity.type
_entity.pdbx_description
1 polymer ?
#
loop_
_entity_poly.entity_id
_entity_poly.type
_entity_poly.pdbx_seq_one_letter_code
_entity_poly.pdbx_strand_id
1 'polypeptide(L)'
;MAILIGGTGDDSLVGGNDDDTLIGDAGNDTLIGGGGGDLIEGGSGYNQLYAAGMLGSFSFPYYGNSFAVPMLDRGSDVDTLRGGNDVDLISAGFGDQIDGGGGSDTLFISFQGASNGVSVDFRLASQSIGGGVIKNIESVAWAEGSAFDDVIIDGTGSPYGSFGVLFGMAGNDSLVAGYYTGALFGGDGGDTLDGRGSQYLSTLDGGTGDDLIFTPLNGFARSFGGDGDDVINGTGAISGGDGNDRILLVYTYYSAEVHGDAGNDEIVVADLTTGSTILFGDAGDDTLRGGGGNDLFNGGAGDDRIIGGSEAGPDLYYGGAAGDTAIYSGRSTDYVLDRDAATGIITITDSRADSPDGADRIDGIEFLRFSDGTYQTAQVLAGIGLGGGNLVGGDGDDIYVGNEDANSAIGNGGNDTLSGNGGNDTLVGGAGADQLDGGTGDDRLLSNGVLGAYVTPYPGFTPVAPDLDRDAVADTLRGGAGNDTISAGFGDQIDGGVGIDTLFISFQGASAGITVDFRLASQQVGATSIANIEAIGWAEGSGFDDVIIDGPGNGYAGFSTLFGMAGNDRLVAGYYT
;
A
#
# COMPACT_ATOMS: atom_id res chain seq x y z
N MET A 1 4.73 -19.35 -56.50
CA MET A 1 5.77 -18.72 -57.30
C MET A 1 5.21 -18.15 -58.59
N ALA A 2 4.59 -17.00 -58.44
CA ALA A 2 4.25 -16.02 -59.45
C ALA A 2 5.31 -14.92 -59.48
N ILE A 3 5.47 -14.31 -60.65
CA ILE A 3 6.19 -13.05 -60.80
C ILE A 3 5.17 -12.05 -61.34
N LEU A 4 4.85 -11.04 -60.54
CA LEU A 4 3.86 -10.02 -60.82
C LEU A 4 4.57 -8.66 -60.97
N ILE A 5 4.25 -7.94 -62.05
CA ILE A 5 4.88 -6.65 -62.40
C ILE A 5 3.75 -5.66 -62.73
N GLY A 6 3.69 -4.54 -62.00
CA GLY A 6 2.68 -3.47 -62.17
C GLY A 6 2.98 -2.59 -63.38
N GLY A 7 4.17 -2.00 -63.40
CA GLY A 7 4.69 -1.22 -64.52
C GLY A 7 4.53 0.28 -64.28
N THR A 8 3.58 0.94 -64.96
CA THR A 8 3.38 2.38 -64.74
C THR A 8 1.93 2.64 -64.37
N GLY A 9 1.71 3.47 -63.36
CA GLY A 9 0.39 3.75 -62.80
C GLY A 9 0.27 3.19 -61.39
N ASP A 10 -0.87 3.42 -60.75
CA ASP A 10 -1.15 2.89 -59.42
C ASP A 10 -1.69 1.45 -59.55
N ASP A 11 -0.88 0.46 -59.22
CA ASP A 11 -1.16 -0.96 -59.40
C ASP A 11 -1.49 -1.68 -58.08
N SER A 12 -2.19 -2.81 -58.18
CA SER A 12 -2.48 -3.69 -57.04
C SER A 12 -2.11 -5.13 -57.37
N LEU A 13 -1.17 -5.67 -56.61
CA LEU A 13 -0.54 -6.97 -56.83
C LEU A 13 -0.75 -7.87 -55.61
N VAL A 14 -1.10 -9.14 -55.83
CA VAL A 14 -1.32 -10.14 -54.79
C VAL A 14 -0.60 -11.43 -55.17
N GLY A 15 0.33 -11.88 -54.32
CA GLY A 15 1.16 -13.08 -54.53
C GLY A 15 0.36 -14.36 -54.36
N GLY A 16 -0.06 -14.66 -53.13
CA GLY A 16 -0.75 -15.91 -52.82
C GLY A 16 -0.22 -16.56 -51.54
N ASN A 17 0.06 -17.86 -51.58
CA ASN A 17 0.59 -18.62 -50.43
C ASN A 17 1.95 -19.27 -50.73
N ASP A 18 2.54 -18.97 -51.89
CA ASP A 18 3.82 -19.52 -52.30
C ASP A 18 4.85 -18.38 -52.31
N ASP A 19 6.15 -18.69 -52.29
CA ASP A 19 7.21 -17.68 -52.50
C ASP A 19 7.03 -16.97 -53.86
N ASP A 20 6.67 -15.71 -53.84
CA ASP A 20 6.33 -14.90 -55.01
C ASP A 20 7.25 -13.68 -55.16
N THR A 21 7.20 -13.03 -56.32
CA THR A 21 7.93 -11.78 -56.57
C THR A 21 6.97 -10.74 -57.12
N LEU A 22 6.85 -9.62 -56.41
CA LEU A 22 5.95 -8.51 -56.73
C LEU A 22 6.80 -7.24 -56.97
N ILE A 23 6.63 -6.61 -58.12
CA ILE A 23 7.35 -5.40 -58.52
C ILE A 23 6.33 -4.33 -58.93
N GLY A 24 6.27 -3.22 -58.20
CA GLY A 24 5.37 -2.10 -58.47
C GLY A 24 5.80 -1.26 -59.67
N ASP A 25 7.11 -0.96 -59.74
CA ASP A 25 7.74 -0.03 -60.68
C ASP A 25 7.39 1.44 -60.38
N ALA A 26 6.51 2.10 -61.16
CA ALA A 26 6.26 3.53 -61.01
C ALA A 26 4.78 3.86 -60.80
N GLY A 27 4.46 4.41 -59.63
CA GLY A 27 3.11 4.80 -59.24
C GLY A 27 2.91 4.61 -57.74
N ASN A 28 1.69 4.80 -57.25
CA ASN A 28 1.36 4.50 -55.86
C ASN A 28 0.82 3.09 -55.77
N ASP A 29 1.70 2.12 -55.54
CA ASP A 29 1.36 0.71 -55.67
C ASP A 29 0.92 0.09 -54.35
N THR A 30 0.09 -0.94 -54.44
CA THR A 30 -0.30 -1.78 -53.31
C THR A 30 0.12 -3.23 -53.56
N LEU A 31 1.08 -3.73 -52.80
CA LEU A 31 1.70 -5.03 -53.00
C LEU A 31 1.46 -5.92 -51.77
N ILE A 32 0.83 -7.07 -51.97
CA ILE A 32 0.48 -8.01 -50.90
C ILE A 32 1.14 -9.36 -51.21
N GLY A 33 2.10 -9.80 -50.40
CA GLY A 33 2.77 -11.09 -50.55
C GLY A 33 1.81 -12.24 -50.29
N GLY A 34 1.37 -12.36 -49.03
CA GLY A 34 0.38 -13.32 -48.57
C GLY A 34 0.97 -14.33 -47.60
N GLY A 35 1.41 -15.48 -48.10
CA GLY A 35 2.20 -16.43 -47.30
C GLY A 35 3.30 -17.04 -48.14
N GLY A 36 4.30 -17.64 -47.51
CA GLY A 36 5.57 -17.96 -48.17
C GLY A 36 6.57 -16.80 -48.06
N GLY A 37 7.81 -17.02 -48.50
CA GLY A 37 8.87 -16.01 -48.47
C GLY A 37 8.90 -15.20 -49.75
N ASP A 38 8.33 -14.01 -49.72
CA ASP A 38 8.08 -13.13 -50.84
C ASP A 38 9.18 -12.08 -51.06
N LEU A 39 9.37 -11.67 -52.31
CA LEU A 39 10.14 -10.48 -52.69
C LEU A 39 9.20 -9.39 -53.18
N ILE A 40 9.14 -8.28 -52.45
CA ILE A 40 8.26 -7.14 -52.71
C ILE A 40 9.12 -5.89 -52.94
N GLU A 41 9.07 -5.35 -54.16
CA GLU A 41 9.75 -4.11 -54.55
C GLU A 41 8.73 -3.05 -54.95
N GLY A 42 8.61 -1.97 -54.17
CA GLY A 42 7.66 -0.87 -54.41
C GLY A 42 8.05 -0.05 -55.64
N GLY A 43 9.24 0.56 -55.61
CA GLY A 43 9.77 1.32 -56.75
C GLY A 43 9.73 2.82 -56.49
N SER A 44 9.03 3.60 -57.32
CA SER A 44 8.86 5.04 -57.13
C SER A 44 7.40 5.41 -56.94
N GLY A 45 7.11 6.37 -56.07
CA GLY A 45 5.76 6.75 -55.64
C GLY A 45 5.47 6.28 -54.21
N TYR A 46 4.26 6.59 -53.70
CA TYR A 46 3.85 6.19 -52.36
C TYR A 46 3.32 4.76 -52.38
N ASN A 47 4.12 3.81 -51.92
CA ASN A 47 3.77 2.39 -51.98
C ASN A 47 3.30 1.85 -50.63
N GLN A 48 2.40 0.88 -50.69
CA GLN A 48 1.92 0.11 -49.55
C GLN A 48 2.35 -1.33 -49.73
N LEU A 49 3.32 -1.76 -48.94
CA LEU A 49 3.92 -3.10 -49.00
C LEU A 49 3.45 -3.91 -47.78
N TYR A 50 2.85 -5.06 -48.04
CA TYR A 50 2.35 -5.99 -47.02
C TYR A 50 2.99 -7.36 -47.23
N ALA A 51 3.76 -7.83 -46.24
CA ALA A 51 4.35 -9.17 -46.27
C ALA A 51 3.25 -10.23 -46.26
N ALA A 52 2.31 -10.13 -45.30
CA ALA A 52 1.13 -10.98 -45.23
C ALA A 52 -0.10 -10.34 -45.92
N GLY A 53 -1.04 -9.78 -45.15
CA GLY A 53 -2.26 -9.16 -45.67
C GLY A 53 -2.34 -7.66 -45.40
N MET A 54 -3.25 -6.96 -46.08
CA MET A 54 -3.55 -5.54 -45.80
C MET A 54 -3.95 -5.33 -44.33
N LEU A 55 -3.53 -4.22 -43.71
CA LEU A 55 -3.82 -3.89 -42.31
C LEU A 55 -5.31 -3.95 -41.91
N GLY A 56 -6.21 -3.84 -42.89
CA GLY A 56 -7.66 -3.85 -42.65
C GLY A 56 -8.13 -2.57 -41.98
N SER A 57 -9.31 -2.62 -41.35
CA SER A 57 -9.81 -1.51 -40.54
C SER A 57 -9.26 -1.61 -39.13
N PHE A 58 -8.38 -0.68 -38.77
CA PHE A 58 -7.78 -0.56 -37.44
C PHE A 58 -7.94 0.86 -36.91
N SER A 59 -7.72 1.05 -35.62
CA SER A 59 -7.70 2.37 -35.00
C SER A 59 -6.62 2.44 -33.95
N PHE A 60 -6.02 3.62 -33.79
CA PHE A 60 -5.04 3.83 -32.74
C PHE A 60 -5.72 3.86 -31.38
N PRO A 61 -5.14 3.22 -30.35
CA PRO A 61 -5.55 3.39 -28.98
C PRO A 61 -5.48 4.87 -28.60
N TYR A 62 -6.62 5.39 -28.19
CA TYR A 62 -6.75 6.71 -27.59
C TYR A 62 -7.61 6.56 -26.36
N TYR A 63 -7.23 7.23 -25.27
CA TYR A 63 -7.92 7.08 -23.99
C TYR A 63 -9.45 7.15 -24.12
N GLY A 64 -10.13 6.16 -23.55
CA GLY A 64 -11.59 6.07 -23.47
C GLY A 64 -12.28 5.56 -24.75
N ASN A 65 -11.55 5.15 -25.78
CA ASN A 65 -12.12 4.59 -27.00
C ASN A 65 -11.64 3.15 -27.21
N SER A 66 -12.58 2.26 -27.57
CA SER A 66 -12.20 0.94 -28.08
C SER A 66 -11.35 1.09 -29.34
N PHE A 67 -10.28 0.32 -29.42
CA PHE A 67 -9.41 0.28 -30.59
C PHE A 67 -9.47 -1.07 -31.30
N ALA A 68 -9.07 -1.09 -32.56
CA ALA A 68 -8.98 -2.28 -33.38
C ALA A 68 -7.54 -2.50 -33.81
N VAL A 69 -7.03 -3.72 -33.63
CA VAL A 69 -5.66 -4.12 -33.98
C VAL A 69 -5.57 -4.31 -35.51
N PRO A 70 -4.51 -3.80 -36.17
CA PRO A 70 -4.27 -4.07 -37.58
C PRO A 70 -4.01 -5.56 -37.84
N MET A 71 -4.35 -6.02 -39.05
CA MET A 71 -3.87 -7.30 -39.54
C MET A 71 -2.38 -7.17 -39.84
N LEU A 72 -1.54 -7.89 -39.09
CA LEU A 72 -0.08 -7.89 -39.22
C LEU A 72 0.40 -9.28 -39.63
N ASP A 73 1.60 -9.32 -40.17
CA ASP A 73 2.32 -10.58 -40.33
C ASP A 73 2.86 -11.05 -38.97
N ARG A 74 2.30 -12.16 -38.49
CA ARG A 74 2.75 -12.87 -37.27
C ARG A 74 3.32 -14.26 -37.61
N GLY A 75 3.57 -14.51 -38.89
CA GLY A 75 4.09 -15.76 -39.41
C GLY A 75 5.58 -15.96 -39.11
N SER A 76 6.12 -17.04 -39.65
CA SER A 76 7.55 -17.38 -39.58
C SER A 76 8.25 -17.34 -40.93
N ASP A 77 7.50 -16.98 -41.97
CA ASP A 77 8.05 -16.80 -43.30
C ASP A 77 8.98 -15.57 -43.29
N VAL A 78 9.91 -15.51 -44.23
CA VAL A 78 10.91 -14.44 -44.27
C VAL A 78 10.80 -13.74 -45.61
N ASP A 79 10.24 -12.55 -45.55
CA ASP A 79 9.96 -11.71 -46.69
C ASP A 79 11.06 -10.68 -46.92
N THR A 80 11.12 -10.15 -48.14
CA THR A 80 12.00 -9.02 -48.50
C THR A 80 11.16 -7.88 -49.04
N LEU A 81 11.11 -6.76 -48.31
CA LEU A 81 10.31 -5.59 -48.62
C LEU A 81 11.22 -4.38 -48.86
N ARG A 82 11.09 -3.74 -50.02
CA ARG A 82 11.86 -2.55 -50.40
C ARG A 82 10.94 -1.42 -50.87
N GLY A 83 10.87 -0.33 -50.11
CA GLY A 83 10.02 0.82 -50.40
C GLY A 83 10.47 1.54 -51.66
N GLY A 84 11.60 2.25 -51.59
CA GLY A 84 12.08 3.04 -52.71
C GLY A 84 12.86 4.28 -52.28
N ASN A 85 12.62 5.40 -52.96
CA ASN A 85 13.17 6.72 -52.56
C ASN A 85 12.07 7.71 -52.17
N ASP A 86 10.82 7.27 -52.14
CA ASP A 86 9.64 8.07 -51.83
C ASP A 86 9.10 7.64 -50.47
N VAL A 87 8.01 8.26 -50.01
CA VAL A 87 7.40 7.89 -48.71
C VAL A 87 6.64 6.59 -48.88
N ASP A 88 6.95 5.57 -48.10
CA ASP A 88 6.29 4.26 -48.19
C ASP A 88 5.67 3.82 -46.85
N LEU A 89 4.68 2.93 -46.95
CA LEU A 89 4.10 2.19 -45.83
C LEU A 89 4.49 0.73 -45.96
N ILE A 90 5.06 0.17 -44.89
CA ILE A 90 5.54 -1.21 -44.86
C ILE A 90 4.89 -1.94 -43.68
N SER A 91 4.31 -3.11 -43.93
CA SER A 91 3.86 -4.05 -42.91
C SER A 91 4.62 -5.36 -43.04
N ALA A 92 5.29 -5.76 -41.97
CA ALA A 92 6.21 -6.89 -41.96
C ALA A 92 6.17 -7.68 -40.64
N GLY A 93 6.82 -8.85 -40.62
CA GLY A 93 6.90 -9.75 -39.50
C GLY A 93 8.31 -9.96 -38.96
N PHE A 94 8.45 -10.93 -38.06
CA PHE A 94 9.73 -11.31 -37.46
C PHE A 94 10.64 -12.01 -38.47
N GLY A 95 11.86 -11.49 -38.65
CA GLY A 95 12.89 -12.12 -39.48
C GLY A 95 12.98 -11.56 -40.91
N ASP A 96 12.07 -10.66 -41.28
CA ASP A 96 12.03 -10.05 -42.61
C ASP A 96 13.22 -9.14 -42.93
N GLN A 97 13.46 -8.96 -44.22
CA GLN A 97 14.42 -8.01 -44.79
C GLN A 97 13.68 -6.75 -45.23
N ILE A 98 13.75 -5.70 -44.42
CA ILE A 98 13.02 -4.44 -44.60
C ILE A 98 14.00 -3.30 -44.93
N ASP A 99 13.73 -2.60 -46.03
CA ASP A 99 14.44 -1.39 -46.46
C ASP A 99 13.41 -0.35 -46.92
N GLY A 100 13.11 0.67 -46.10
CA GLY A 100 12.27 1.79 -46.54
C GLY A 100 12.92 2.55 -47.70
N GLY A 101 14.21 2.84 -47.53
CA GLY A 101 15.09 3.38 -48.55
C GLY A 101 15.34 4.86 -48.32
N GLY A 102 14.97 5.72 -49.27
CA GLY A 102 14.91 7.15 -49.03
C GLY A 102 13.45 7.54 -48.85
N GLY A 103 13.14 8.53 -48.02
CA GLY A 103 11.74 8.86 -47.77
C GLY A 103 11.50 9.20 -46.32
N SER A 104 10.24 9.10 -45.89
CA SER A 104 9.82 9.18 -44.49
C SER A 104 8.92 7.98 -44.25
N ASP A 105 9.52 6.81 -44.15
CA ASP A 105 8.82 5.54 -44.28
C ASP A 105 8.19 5.13 -42.95
N THR A 106 7.00 4.52 -43.06
CA THR A 106 6.19 4.11 -41.91
C THR A 106 6.14 2.60 -41.80
N LEU A 107 6.52 2.07 -40.64
CA LEU A 107 6.54 0.64 -40.37
C LEU A 107 5.40 0.21 -39.43
N PHE A 108 4.75 -0.89 -39.80
CA PHE A 108 3.91 -1.73 -38.96
C PHE A 108 4.60 -3.09 -38.83
N ILE A 109 4.91 -3.52 -37.61
CA ILE A 109 5.67 -4.75 -37.39
C ILE A 109 5.13 -5.55 -36.22
N SER A 110 5.18 -6.88 -36.34
CA SER A 110 4.91 -7.79 -35.22
C SER A 110 6.06 -8.77 -35.05
N PHE A 111 6.49 -8.96 -33.80
CA PHE A 111 7.53 -9.92 -33.43
C PHE A 111 6.97 -11.22 -32.86
N GLN A 112 5.65 -11.43 -32.90
CA GLN A 112 5.00 -12.64 -32.36
C GLN A 112 5.43 -13.96 -33.02
N GLY A 113 6.05 -13.92 -34.20
CA GLY A 113 6.67 -15.09 -34.82
C GLY A 113 8.00 -15.52 -34.17
N ALA A 114 8.54 -14.73 -33.24
CA ALA A 114 9.84 -14.98 -32.63
C ALA A 114 9.82 -16.16 -31.64
N SER A 115 10.92 -16.91 -31.59
CA SER A 115 11.08 -18.05 -30.67
C SER A 115 11.79 -17.70 -29.36
N ASN A 116 12.21 -16.44 -29.19
CA ASN A 116 12.83 -15.85 -28.01
C ASN A 116 12.55 -14.34 -28.04
N GLY A 117 12.83 -13.65 -26.93
CA GLY A 117 12.74 -12.20 -26.84
C GLY A 117 13.58 -11.45 -27.89
N VAL A 118 13.07 -10.32 -28.35
CA VAL A 118 13.68 -9.45 -29.36
C VAL A 118 14.17 -8.16 -28.73
N SER A 119 15.26 -7.60 -29.26
CA SER A 119 15.78 -6.30 -28.83
C SER A 119 15.94 -5.41 -30.05
N VAL A 120 15.05 -4.43 -30.20
CA VAL A 120 14.95 -3.54 -31.35
C VAL A 120 15.05 -2.07 -30.92
N ASP A 121 15.89 -1.32 -31.61
CA ASP A 121 16.07 0.12 -31.40
C ASP A 121 15.84 0.88 -32.70
N PHE A 122 14.64 1.44 -32.86
CA PHE A 122 14.23 2.17 -34.06
C PHE A 122 14.91 3.54 -34.23
N ARG A 123 15.82 3.93 -33.32
CA ARG A 123 16.72 5.08 -33.52
C ARG A 123 17.92 4.72 -34.39
N LEU A 124 18.20 3.43 -34.56
CA LEU A 124 19.30 2.95 -35.40
C LEU A 124 18.90 2.99 -36.87
N ALA A 125 19.80 3.51 -37.70
CA ALA A 125 19.59 3.53 -39.15
C ALA A 125 19.50 2.12 -39.77
N SER A 126 20.09 1.11 -39.12
CA SER A 126 20.02 -0.30 -39.52
C SER A 126 20.33 -1.22 -38.34
N GLN A 127 19.62 -2.35 -38.26
CA GLN A 127 19.82 -3.39 -37.27
C GLN A 127 19.39 -4.77 -37.80
N SER A 128 19.88 -5.85 -37.17
CA SER A 128 19.51 -7.22 -37.51
C SER A 128 18.72 -7.86 -36.37
N ILE A 129 17.53 -8.38 -36.69
CA ILE A 129 16.60 -8.98 -35.73
C ILE A 129 16.12 -10.31 -36.31
N GLY A 130 16.22 -11.41 -35.56
CA GLY A 130 15.70 -12.71 -36.01
C GLY A 130 16.34 -13.31 -37.27
N GLY A 131 17.50 -12.78 -37.73
CA GLY A 131 18.11 -13.13 -39.02
C GLY A 131 17.70 -12.18 -40.17
N GLY A 132 16.69 -11.34 -39.94
CA GLY A 132 16.27 -10.23 -40.77
C GLY A 132 17.14 -8.98 -40.61
N VAL A 133 16.82 -7.96 -41.42
CA VAL A 133 17.43 -6.62 -41.32
C VAL A 133 16.32 -5.60 -41.39
N ILE A 134 16.27 -4.68 -40.44
CA ILE A 134 15.43 -3.48 -40.50
C ILE A 134 16.36 -2.29 -40.72
N LYS A 135 16.12 -1.49 -41.75
CA LYS A 135 16.89 -0.26 -41.99
C LYS A 135 16.08 0.78 -42.75
N ASN A 136 16.55 2.03 -42.65
CA ASN A 136 15.95 3.18 -43.33
C ASN A 136 14.44 3.28 -43.06
N ILE A 137 14.08 3.34 -41.77
CA ILE A 137 12.70 3.54 -41.30
C ILE A 137 12.70 4.80 -40.43
N GLU A 138 11.85 5.77 -40.77
CA GLU A 138 11.78 7.05 -40.05
C GLU A 138 10.67 7.07 -38.99
N SER A 139 9.62 6.24 -39.16
CA SER A 139 8.47 6.22 -38.25
C SER A 139 7.97 4.80 -38.03
N VAL A 140 7.72 4.44 -36.77
CA VAL A 140 7.00 3.22 -36.41
C VAL A 140 5.59 3.61 -36.01
N ALA A 141 4.59 3.08 -36.70
CA ALA A 141 3.19 3.32 -36.37
C ALA A 141 2.68 2.28 -35.37
N TRP A 142 3.16 1.03 -35.48
CA TRP A 142 2.73 -0.08 -34.65
C TRP A 142 3.88 -1.09 -34.52
N ALA A 143 4.22 -1.46 -33.30
CA ALA A 143 5.15 -2.55 -33.02
C ALA A 143 4.56 -3.46 -31.94
N GLU A 144 4.46 -4.75 -32.23
CA GLU A 144 4.16 -5.80 -31.24
C GLU A 144 5.42 -6.57 -30.91
N GLY A 145 5.67 -6.80 -29.63
CA GLY A 145 6.65 -7.75 -29.13
C GLY A 145 6.30 -9.20 -29.47
N SER A 146 7.14 -10.08 -28.97
CA SER A 146 7.04 -11.52 -29.03
C SER A 146 6.15 -12.06 -27.90
N ALA A 147 6.44 -13.25 -27.38
CA ALA A 147 5.79 -13.80 -26.20
C ALA A 147 6.81 -14.04 -25.07
N PHE A 148 7.91 -13.30 -25.12
CA PHE A 148 9.08 -13.39 -24.25
C PHE A 148 9.63 -11.99 -24.02
N ASP A 149 10.45 -11.84 -22.98
CA ASP A 149 11.11 -10.60 -22.59
C ASP A 149 11.76 -9.83 -23.77
N ASP A 150 11.13 -8.73 -24.16
CA ASP A 150 11.53 -7.89 -25.27
C ASP A 150 12.11 -6.55 -24.82
N VAL A 151 12.84 -5.91 -25.73
CA VAL A 151 13.27 -4.51 -25.58
C VAL A 151 12.89 -3.78 -26.86
N ILE A 152 11.94 -2.86 -26.77
CA ILE A 152 11.44 -2.09 -27.92
C ILE A 152 11.64 -0.61 -27.65
N ILE A 153 12.54 0.02 -28.41
CA ILE A 153 12.82 1.46 -28.31
C ILE A 153 12.32 2.14 -29.57
N ASP A 154 11.31 3.00 -29.43
CA ASP A 154 10.80 3.80 -30.53
C ASP A 154 11.76 4.95 -30.89
N GLY A 155 11.76 5.31 -32.17
CA GLY A 155 12.59 6.34 -32.75
C GLY A 155 12.07 7.75 -32.45
N THR A 156 12.75 8.78 -32.96
CA THR A 156 12.24 10.15 -32.82
C THR A 156 10.96 10.41 -33.59
N GLY A 157 10.56 9.51 -34.50
CA GLY A 157 9.40 9.64 -35.38
C GLY A 157 9.47 10.83 -36.35
N SER A 158 8.44 10.98 -37.18
CA SER A 158 8.24 12.14 -38.07
C SER A 158 7.05 12.98 -37.59
N PRO A 159 7.14 14.33 -37.56
CA PRO A 159 5.99 15.20 -37.19
C PRO A 159 4.78 15.06 -38.12
N TYR A 160 4.95 14.40 -39.27
CA TYR A 160 3.91 14.14 -40.25
C TYR A 160 3.48 12.67 -40.31
N GLY A 161 4.08 11.81 -39.47
CA GLY A 161 3.77 10.39 -39.35
C GLY A 161 2.70 10.09 -38.29
N SER A 162 2.29 8.82 -38.23
CA SER A 162 1.41 8.29 -37.20
C SER A 162 2.04 8.37 -35.81
N PHE A 163 1.24 8.57 -34.76
CA PHE A 163 1.73 8.38 -33.39
C PHE A 163 1.99 6.89 -33.16
N GLY A 164 3.23 6.54 -32.81
CA GLY A 164 3.65 5.15 -32.63
C GLY A 164 2.98 4.49 -31.43
N VAL A 165 2.68 3.21 -31.53
CA VAL A 165 2.15 2.40 -30.42
C VAL A 165 3.00 1.16 -30.27
N LEU A 166 3.44 0.91 -29.05
CA LEU A 166 4.26 -0.25 -28.70
C LEU A 166 3.46 -1.19 -27.79
N PHE A 167 3.54 -2.48 -28.08
CA PHE A 167 2.97 -3.55 -27.27
C PHE A 167 4.09 -4.52 -26.89
N GLY A 168 4.26 -4.84 -25.60
CA GLY A 168 5.16 -5.89 -25.14
C GLY A 168 4.60 -7.29 -25.42
N MET A 169 3.29 -7.45 -25.17
CA MET A 169 2.49 -8.66 -25.30
C MET A 169 2.62 -9.59 -24.11
N ALA A 170 3.62 -10.46 -24.06
CA ALA A 170 3.84 -11.36 -22.94
C ALA A 170 5.34 -11.51 -22.70
N GLY A 171 5.75 -11.73 -21.46
CA GLY A 171 7.14 -11.64 -21.04
C GLY A 171 7.38 -10.36 -20.25
N ASN A 172 8.59 -10.21 -19.71
CA ASN A 172 8.98 -9.00 -18.99
C ASN A 172 9.65 -8.03 -19.97
N ASP A 173 8.90 -7.09 -20.49
CA ASP A 173 9.24 -6.25 -21.62
C ASP A 173 9.73 -4.87 -21.20
N SER A 174 10.65 -4.29 -21.98
CA SER A 174 11.15 -2.93 -21.79
C SER A 174 10.76 -2.06 -22.98
N LEU A 175 9.74 -1.23 -22.80
CA LEU A 175 9.22 -0.33 -23.84
C LEU A 175 9.68 1.10 -23.58
N VAL A 176 10.36 1.70 -24.56
CA VAL A 176 10.86 3.08 -24.45
C VAL A 176 10.25 3.95 -25.53
N ALA A 177 9.52 4.97 -25.10
CA ALA A 177 8.89 5.92 -25.99
C ALA A 177 9.91 6.83 -26.68
N GLY A 178 9.66 7.04 -27.96
CA GLY A 178 10.22 8.09 -28.79
C GLY A 178 9.46 9.41 -28.65
N TYR A 179 9.81 10.42 -29.46
CA TYR A 179 9.23 11.76 -29.32
C TYR A 179 7.73 11.82 -29.68
N TYR A 180 7.30 11.03 -30.67
CA TYR A 180 5.92 10.96 -31.18
C TYR A 180 5.21 9.65 -30.82
N THR A 181 5.66 8.90 -29.82
CA THR A 181 4.93 7.71 -29.36
C THR A 181 3.63 8.15 -28.68
N GLY A 182 2.52 7.53 -29.06
CA GLY A 182 1.17 7.84 -28.57
C GLY A 182 0.72 6.97 -27.40
N ALA A 183 1.17 5.72 -27.32
CA ALA A 183 0.86 4.82 -26.22
C ALA A 183 1.89 3.68 -26.05
N LEU A 184 2.00 3.18 -24.82
CA LEU A 184 2.77 1.99 -24.44
C LEU A 184 1.83 1.01 -23.74
N PHE A 185 1.90 -0.28 -24.09
CA PHE A 185 1.16 -1.36 -23.45
C PHE A 185 2.14 -2.49 -23.12
N GLY A 186 2.31 -2.82 -21.84
CA GLY A 186 3.17 -3.92 -21.41
C GLY A 186 2.58 -5.26 -21.83
N GLY A 187 1.49 -5.67 -21.18
CA GLY A 187 0.79 -6.92 -21.44
C GLY A 187 0.91 -7.88 -20.27
N ASP A 188 1.24 -9.14 -20.54
CA ASP A 188 1.42 -10.16 -19.51
C ASP A 188 2.91 -10.24 -19.07
N GLY A 189 3.25 -9.79 -17.87
CA GLY A 189 4.59 -9.89 -17.29
C GLY A 189 4.96 -8.65 -16.49
N GLY A 190 6.09 -8.67 -15.79
CA GLY A 190 6.58 -7.48 -15.10
C GLY A 190 7.35 -6.58 -16.07
N ASP A 191 6.68 -5.57 -16.59
CA ASP A 191 7.14 -4.73 -17.68
C ASP A 191 7.77 -3.42 -17.19
N THR A 192 8.56 -2.78 -18.05
CA THR A 192 9.12 -1.45 -17.83
C THR A 192 8.70 -0.53 -18.96
N LEU A 193 7.87 0.46 -18.65
CA LEU A 193 7.33 1.43 -19.62
C LEU A 193 7.96 2.80 -19.38
N ASP A 194 8.91 3.21 -20.22
CA ASP A 194 9.53 4.54 -20.17
C ASP A 194 8.90 5.50 -21.18
N GLY A 195 7.88 6.22 -20.73
CA GLY A 195 7.17 7.24 -21.51
C GLY A 195 7.87 8.60 -21.59
N ARG A 196 8.96 8.83 -20.85
CA ARG A 196 9.54 10.17 -20.66
C ARG A 196 10.07 10.81 -21.94
N GLY A 197 10.35 10.01 -22.96
CA GLY A 197 10.82 10.47 -24.26
C GLY A 197 9.74 11.15 -25.12
N SER A 198 8.45 10.90 -24.85
CA SER A 198 7.36 11.38 -25.69
C SER A 198 6.72 12.66 -25.18
N GLN A 199 6.39 13.57 -26.11
CA GLN A 199 5.54 14.74 -25.81
C GLN A 199 4.06 14.48 -26.09
N TYR A 200 3.74 13.39 -26.78
CA TYR A 200 2.40 13.08 -27.30
C TYR A 200 1.79 11.83 -26.66
N LEU A 201 2.48 11.24 -25.69
CA LEU A 201 2.00 10.05 -25.00
C LEU A 201 0.69 10.36 -24.29
N SER A 202 -0.29 9.52 -24.56
CA SER A 202 -1.63 9.62 -23.99
C SER A 202 -1.89 8.54 -22.94
N THR A 203 -1.30 7.36 -23.10
CA THR A 203 -1.60 6.16 -22.32
C THR A 203 -0.33 5.36 -22.07
N LEU A 204 -0.13 4.93 -20.84
CA LEU A 204 0.75 3.83 -20.44
C LEU A 204 -0.12 2.83 -19.68
N ASP A 205 0.00 1.56 -20.00
CA ASP A 205 -0.81 0.48 -19.44
C ASP A 205 0.13 -0.70 -19.20
N GLY A 206 0.40 -1.01 -17.93
CA GLY A 206 1.30 -2.09 -17.53
C GLY A 206 0.72 -3.45 -17.93
N GLY A 207 -0.45 -3.77 -17.42
CA GLY A 207 -1.22 -4.94 -17.82
C GLY A 207 -1.36 -5.92 -16.66
N THR A 208 -0.69 -7.06 -16.71
CA THR A 208 -0.65 -8.00 -15.58
C THR A 208 0.80 -8.29 -15.24
N GLY A 209 1.14 -8.47 -13.96
CA GLY A 209 2.51 -8.56 -13.48
C GLY A 209 2.94 -7.28 -12.77
N ASP A 210 4.08 -7.32 -12.09
CA ASP A 210 4.59 -6.17 -11.32
C ASP A 210 5.33 -5.21 -12.26
N ASP A 211 4.72 -4.09 -12.60
CA ASP A 211 5.15 -3.16 -13.63
C ASP A 211 5.91 -1.93 -13.09
N LEU A 212 6.81 -1.39 -13.91
CA LEU A 212 7.53 -0.15 -13.64
C LEU A 212 7.23 0.91 -14.71
N ILE A 213 6.48 1.94 -14.32
CA ILE A 213 5.95 2.93 -15.27
C ILE A 213 6.55 4.31 -15.01
N PHE A 214 7.09 4.94 -16.05
CA PHE A 214 7.56 6.34 -16.03
C PHE A 214 6.78 7.19 -17.03
N THR A 215 5.93 8.08 -16.55
CA THR A 215 5.15 8.97 -17.42
C THR A 215 5.98 10.15 -17.95
N PRO A 216 5.60 10.77 -19.09
CA PRO A 216 6.20 12.03 -19.54
C PRO A 216 5.70 13.24 -18.74
N LEU A 217 6.43 14.35 -18.87
CA LEU A 217 6.08 15.64 -18.23
C LEU A 217 5.01 16.45 -19.00
N ASN A 218 4.30 15.84 -19.95
CA ASN A 218 3.32 16.54 -20.78
C ASN A 218 2.01 16.85 -20.03
N GLY A 219 1.78 16.22 -18.88
CA GLY A 219 0.68 16.49 -17.94
C GLY A 219 -0.70 16.01 -18.38
N PHE A 220 -0.82 15.28 -19.50
CA PHE A 220 -2.09 14.69 -19.95
C PHE A 220 -2.04 13.18 -20.20
N ALA A 221 -0.84 12.58 -20.12
CA ALA A 221 -0.71 11.13 -20.09
C ALA A 221 -1.50 10.55 -18.92
N ARG A 222 -2.03 9.35 -19.12
CA ARG A 222 -2.62 8.53 -18.07
C ARG A 222 -1.84 7.25 -17.95
N SER A 223 -1.65 6.78 -16.74
CA SER A 223 -1.00 5.52 -16.45
C SER A 223 -1.93 4.60 -15.68
N PHE A 224 -1.93 3.34 -16.08
CA PHE A 224 -2.61 2.23 -15.43
C PHE A 224 -1.51 1.20 -15.10
N GLY A 225 -1.41 0.79 -13.84
CA GLY A 225 -0.56 -0.31 -13.45
C GLY A 225 -1.15 -1.62 -13.99
N GLY A 226 -2.31 -2.00 -13.45
CA GLY A 226 -3.05 -3.18 -13.89
C GLY A 226 -3.15 -4.20 -12.76
N ASP A 227 -2.99 -5.50 -13.06
CA ASP A 227 -2.93 -6.52 -12.02
C ASP A 227 -1.46 -6.72 -11.59
N GLY A 228 -1.07 -6.51 -10.34
CA GLY A 228 0.31 -6.68 -9.88
C GLY A 228 0.68 -5.67 -8.80
N ASP A 229 1.83 -5.86 -8.14
CA ASP A 229 2.36 -4.84 -7.21
C ASP A 229 3.20 -3.83 -8.02
N ASP A 230 2.59 -2.75 -8.51
CA ASP A 230 3.17 -1.84 -9.49
C ASP A 230 3.94 -0.66 -8.89
N VAL A 231 4.87 -0.12 -9.67
CA VAL A 231 5.62 1.10 -9.33
C VAL A 231 5.42 2.15 -10.41
N ILE A 232 4.66 3.19 -10.07
CA ILE A 232 4.30 4.27 -11.00
C ILE A 232 4.97 5.58 -10.59
N ASN A 233 5.92 6.04 -11.41
CA ASN A 233 6.52 7.37 -11.29
C ASN A 233 5.89 8.31 -12.31
N GLY A 234 4.90 9.06 -11.85
CA GLY A 234 3.87 9.61 -12.70
C GLY A 234 3.63 11.10 -12.60
N THR A 235 2.92 11.59 -13.61
CA THR A 235 2.25 12.88 -13.69
C THR A 235 0.86 12.65 -14.27
N GLY A 236 -0.07 13.56 -14.04
CA GLY A 236 -1.43 13.43 -14.59
C GLY A 236 -2.29 12.45 -13.79
N ALA A 237 -3.19 11.75 -14.46
CA ALA A 237 -4.10 10.80 -13.83
C ALA A 237 -3.46 9.41 -13.76
N ILE A 238 -3.55 8.77 -12.59
CA ILE A 238 -2.90 7.49 -12.30
C ILE A 238 -3.93 6.57 -11.63
N SER A 239 -3.92 5.30 -12.00
CA SER A 239 -4.62 4.20 -11.35
C SER A 239 -3.59 3.09 -11.15
N GLY A 240 -3.47 2.63 -9.91
CA GLY A 240 -2.60 1.50 -9.52
C GLY A 240 -3.15 0.23 -10.13
N GLY A 241 -4.28 -0.24 -9.61
CA GLY A 241 -5.01 -1.38 -10.13
C GLY A 241 -5.22 -2.44 -9.05
N ASP A 242 -5.14 -3.72 -9.41
CA ASP A 242 -5.22 -4.83 -8.45
C ASP A 242 -3.82 -5.16 -7.93
N GLY A 243 -3.49 -4.86 -6.67
CA GLY A 243 -2.22 -5.19 -6.03
C GLY A 243 -1.81 -4.13 -5.01
N ASN A 244 -0.61 -4.24 -4.44
CA ASN A 244 -0.09 -3.26 -3.49
C ASN A 244 0.86 -2.31 -4.21
N ASP A 245 0.34 -1.19 -4.67
CA ASP A 245 1.01 -0.30 -5.59
C ASP A 245 1.80 0.79 -4.89
N ARG A 246 2.85 1.25 -5.58
CA ARG A 246 3.66 2.40 -5.17
C ARG A 246 3.59 3.49 -6.20
N ILE A 247 2.84 4.53 -5.87
CA ILE A 247 2.59 5.65 -6.76
C ILE A 247 3.35 6.88 -6.26
N LEU A 248 4.31 7.35 -7.05
CA LEU A 248 5.00 8.62 -6.83
C LEU A 248 4.55 9.65 -7.85
N LEU A 249 3.76 10.63 -7.40
CA LEU A 249 3.32 11.76 -8.19
C LEU A 249 4.37 12.88 -8.14
N VAL A 250 5.16 13.03 -9.20
CA VAL A 250 6.34 13.92 -9.21
C VAL A 250 6.00 15.36 -9.61
N TYR A 251 5.00 15.57 -10.47
CA TYR A 251 4.67 16.89 -10.98
C TYR A 251 3.28 16.96 -11.64
N THR A 252 2.49 18.01 -11.38
CA THR A 252 1.21 18.22 -12.07
C THR A 252 0.97 19.71 -12.35
N TYR A 253 0.50 20.04 -13.57
CA TYR A 253 0.04 21.40 -13.92
C TYR A 253 -1.45 21.62 -13.62
N TYR A 254 -2.19 20.52 -13.45
CA TYR A 254 -3.63 20.45 -13.23
C TYR A 254 -3.89 19.56 -12.02
N SER A 255 -5.07 19.65 -11.40
CA SER A 255 -5.47 18.70 -10.36
C SER A 255 -5.34 17.27 -10.91
N ALA A 256 -4.44 16.50 -10.32
CA ALA A 256 -4.29 15.10 -10.62
C ALA A 256 -5.22 14.29 -9.73
N GLU A 257 -5.79 13.27 -10.34
CA GLU A 257 -6.62 12.27 -9.69
C GLU A 257 -5.79 10.99 -9.68
N VAL A 258 -5.51 10.48 -8.49
CA VAL A 258 -4.68 9.31 -8.27
C VAL A 258 -5.47 8.32 -7.44
N HIS A 259 -5.60 7.09 -7.95
CA HIS A 259 -6.28 5.98 -7.31
C HIS A 259 -5.26 4.86 -7.04
N GLY A 260 -5.26 4.33 -5.83
CA GLY A 260 -4.58 3.08 -5.48
C GLY A 260 -5.32 1.88 -6.09
N ASP A 261 -6.65 1.93 -6.00
CA ASP A 261 -7.59 0.89 -6.42
C ASP A 261 -7.68 -0.29 -5.41
N ALA A 262 -7.19 -1.49 -5.73
CA ALA A 262 -7.43 -2.67 -4.91
C ALA A 262 -6.13 -3.26 -4.33
N GLY A 263 -5.89 -3.05 -3.05
CA GLY A 263 -4.78 -3.59 -2.29
C GLY A 263 -4.29 -2.55 -1.29
N ASN A 264 -3.14 -2.78 -0.66
CA ASN A 264 -2.61 -1.85 0.34
C ASN A 264 -1.57 -0.94 -0.31
N ASP A 265 -2.01 0.24 -0.73
CA ASP A 265 -1.24 1.11 -1.62
C ASP A 265 -0.44 2.19 -0.88
N GLU A 266 0.66 2.61 -1.49
CA GLU A 266 1.48 3.74 -1.05
C GLU A 266 1.45 4.85 -2.12
N ILE A 267 0.71 5.92 -1.83
CA ILE A 267 0.56 7.07 -2.72
C ILE A 267 1.30 8.26 -2.13
N VAL A 268 2.33 8.75 -2.83
CA VAL A 268 3.17 9.86 -2.39
C VAL A 268 3.20 10.96 -3.44
N VAL A 269 2.82 12.16 -3.03
CA VAL A 269 2.96 13.38 -3.82
C VAL A 269 4.27 14.06 -3.43
N ALA A 270 5.11 14.39 -4.41
CA ALA A 270 6.39 15.04 -4.17
C ALA A 270 6.19 16.50 -3.72
N ASP A 271 6.88 16.93 -2.64
CA ASP A 271 6.79 18.26 -1.99
C ASP A 271 6.97 19.51 -2.90
N LEU A 272 7.31 19.34 -4.19
CA LEU A 272 7.46 20.42 -5.17
C LEU A 272 6.16 20.73 -5.93
N THR A 273 5.10 19.96 -5.75
CA THR A 273 3.78 20.26 -6.30
C THR A 273 3.11 21.33 -5.44
N THR A 274 2.84 22.51 -6.00
CA THR A 274 2.13 23.60 -5.31
C THR A 274 0.64 23.63 -5.65
N GLY A 275 0.10 22.53 -6.15
CA GLY A 275 -1.24 22.44 -6.71
C GLY A 275 -2.03 21.34 -6.01
N SER A 276 -3.32 21.61 -5.77
CA SER A 276 -4.27 20.66 -5.19
C SER A 276 -4.29 19.33 -5.94
N THR A 277 -4.17 18.25 -5.18
CA THR A 277 -4.26 16.86 -5.63
C THR A 277 -5.48 16.17 -5.03
N ILE A 278 -5.93 15.12 -5.69
CA ILE A 278 -7.03 14.26 -5.22
C ILE A 278 -6.49 12.84 -5.18
N LEU A 279 -6.38 12.28 -3.98
CA LEU A 279 -5.83 10.96 -3.72
C LEU A 279 -6.93 10.04 -3.17
N PHE A 280 -7.07 8.88 -3.78
CA PHE A 280 -7.96 7.81 -3.37
C PHE A 280 -7.11 6.57 -3.05
N GLY A 281 -7.25 6.01 -1.85
CA GLY A 281 -6.70 4.69 -1.52
C GLY A 281 -7.57 3.60 -2.14
N ASP A 282 -8.88 3.74 -1.97
CA ASP A 282 -9.94 2.85 -2.45
C ASP A 282 -10.12 1.59 -1.59
N ALA A 283 -9.52 0.45 -1.89
CA ALA A 283 -9.78 -0.79 -1.15
C ALA A 283 -8.50 -1.44 -0.63
N GLY A 284 -8.28 -1.36 0.67
CA GLY A 284 -7.16 -1.98 1.40
C GLY A 284 -6.70 -1.03 2.49
N ASP A 285 -5.58 -1.36 3.15
CA ASP A 285 -5.00 -0.51 4.19
C ASP A 285 -3.96 0.43 3.56
N ASP A 286 -4.40 1.61 3.11
CA ASP A 286 -3.61 2.50 2.27
C ASP A 286 -2.77 3.50 3.06
N THR A 287 -1.71 4.00 2.43
CA THR A 287 -0.93 5.13 2.93
C THR A 287 -0.92 6.25 1.89
N LEU A 288 -1.61 7.33 2.22
CA LEU A 288 -1.74 8.51 1.37
C LEU A 288 -0.92 9.66 1.94
N ARG A 289 0.01 10.18 1.13
CA ARG A 289 0.83 11.33 1.46
C ARG A 289 0.74 12.41 0.39
N GLY A 290 0.19 13.56 0.73
CA GLY A 290 0.11 14.71 -0.16
C GLY A 290 1.37 15.57 -0.14
N GLY A 291 1.28 16.68 -0.88
CA GLY A 291 2.36 17.62 -1.11
C GLY A 291 2.03 18.99 -0.51
N GLY A 292 2.40 20.06 -1.21
CA GLY A 292 1.88 21.39 -0.89
C GLY A 292 0.57 21.66 -1.64
N GLY A 293 -0.25 22.58 -1.14
CA GLY A 293 -1.55 22.92 -1.74
C GLY A 293 -2.71 22.54 -0.83
N ASN A 294 -3.94 22.60 -1.37
CA ASN A 294 -5.14 22.12 -0.67
C ASN A 294 -5.51 20.76 -1.27
N ASP A 295 -5.14 19.69 -0.61
CA ASP A 295 -5.32 18.34 -1.11
C ASP A 295 -6.63 17.72 -0.60
N LEU A 296 -7.18 16.79 -1.39
CA LEU A 296 -8.30 15.94 -0.98
C LEU A 296 -7.81 14.50 -0.89
N PHE A 297 -8.05 13.88 0.26
CA PHE A 297 -7.73 12.49 0.53
C PHE A 297 -9.01 11.72 0.81
N ASN A 298 -9.11 10.53 0.26
CA ASN A 298 -10.15 9.56 0.57
C ASN A 298 -9.49 8.19 0.77
N GLY A 299 -9.45 7.71 2.01
CA GLY A 299 -8.89 6.41 2.34
C GLY A 299 -9.68 5.31 1.64
N GLY A 300 -10.99 5.24 1.91
CA GLY A 300 -11.87 4.29 1.27
C GLY A 300 -12.20 3.15 2.23
N ALA A 301 -11.82 1.92 1.90
CA ALA A 301 -12.16 0.73 2.63
C ALA A 301 -10.91 0.03 3.17
N GLY A 302 -10.69 0.13 4.48
CA GLY A 302 -9.59 -0.51 5.20
C GLY A 302 -9.18 0.38 6.36
N ASP A 303 -8.02 0.12 6.96
CA ASP A 303 -7.45 0.96 8.01
C ASP A 303 -6.37 1.89 7.42
N ASP A 304 -6.79 3.06 6.93
CA ASP A 304 -5.97 3.94 6.12
C ASP A 304 -5.09 4.90 6.94
N ARG A 305 -3.98 5.35 6.35
CA ARG A 305 -3.04 6.32 6.92
C ARG A 305 -2.93 7.54 6.03
N ILE A 306 -3.38 8.69 6.53
CA ILE A 306 -3.37 9.94 5.78
C ILE A 306 -2.36 10.91 6.38
N ILE A 307 -1.48 11.43 5.53
CA ILE A 307 -0.48 12.45 5.82
C ILE A 307 -0.69 13.58 4.81
N GLY A 308 -1.05 14.78 5.28
CA GLY A 308 -1.25 15.96 4.40
C GLY A 308 -0.02 16.29 3.58
N GLY A 309 0.94 16.99 4.17
CA GLY A 309 2.15 17.44 3.50
C GLY A 309 2.65 18.75 4.10
N SER A 310 3.79 19.27 3.66
CA SER A 310 4.34 20.52 4.18
C SER A 310 3.98 21.72 3.30
N GLU A 311 3.42 22.76 3.92
CA GLU A 311 3.14 24.12 3.41
C GLU A 311 1.76 24.42 2.73
N ALA A 312 0.90 25.05 3.56
CA ALA A 312 -0.07 26.11 3.29
C ALA A 312 -1.22 25.89 2.28
N GLY A 313 -2.02 24.88 2.57
CA GLY A 313 -3.44 24.81 2.20
C GLY A 313 -4.23 24.06 3.26
N PRO A 314 -5.54 24.35 3.49
CA PRO A 314 -6.36 23.45 4.28
C PRO A 314 -6.68 22.21 3.45
N ASP A 315 -6.22 21.05 3.94
CA ASP A 315 -6.55 19.77 3.32
C ASP A 315 -7.89 19.23 3.81
N LEU A 316 -8.40 18.23 3.10
CA LEU A 316 -9.63 17.54 3.45
C LEU A 316 -9.42 16.02 3.43
N TYR A 317 -9.55 15.39 4.59
CA TYR A 317 -9.40 13.94 4.76
C TYR A 317 -10.78 13.30 4.95
N TYR A 318 -11.07 12.31 4.12
CA TYR A 318 -12.13 11.33 4.35
C TYR A 318 -11.45 10.01 4.68
N GLY A 319 -11.70 9.45 5.87
CA GLY A 319 -11.20 8.11 6.21
C GLY A 319 -11.97 7.06 5.41
N GLY A 320 -13.26 6.92 5.69
CA GLY A 320 -14.15 6.09 4.89
C GLY A 320 -14.74 4.97 5.73
N ALA A 321 -14.10 3.81 5.75
CA ALA A 321 -14.42 2.72 6.67
C ALA A 321 -14.05 3.13 8.12
N ALA A 322 -13.89 2.15 9.01
CA ALA A 322 -13.50 2.46 10.38
C ALA A 322 -12.09 1.90 10.60
N GLY A 323 -11.22 2.68 11.23
CA GLY A 323 -9.82 2.29 11.46
C GLY A 323 -8.81 3.36 11.03
N ASP A 324 -9.29 4.44 10.41
CA ASP A 324 -8.46 5.39 9.71
C ASP A 324 -7.67 6.31 10.65
N THR A 325 -6.44 6.61 10.26
CA THR A 325 -5.50 7.40 11.06
C THR A 325 -5.00 8.63 10.30
N ALA A 326 -5.31 9.82 10.82
CA ALA A 326 -4.66 11.06 10.39
C ALA A 326 -3.37 11.28 11.18
N ILE A 327 -2.29 11.64 10.47
CA ILE A 327 -0.94 11.67 11.03
C ILE A 327 -0.38 13.10 10.97
N TYR A 328 0.11 13.57 12.11
CA TYR A 328 0.66 14.90 12.30
C TYR A 328 2.11 14.84 12.80
N SER A 329 2.93 15.83 12.42
CA SER A 329 4.38 15.81 12.66
C SER A 329 4.81 16.30 14.06
N GLY A 330 3.94 17.03 14.76
CA GLY A 330 4.17 17.68 16.06
C GLY A 330 3.57 16.92 17.23
N ARG A 331 3.65 17.49 18.43
CA ARG A 331 3.06 16.92 19.65
C ARG A 331 1.58 17.26 19.73
N SER A 332 0.77 16.47 20.43
CA SER A 332 -0.66 16.74 20.58
C SER A 332 -0.95 18.15 21.14
N THR A 333 -0.08 18.68 22.00
CA THR A 333 -0.16 20.05 22.55
C THR A 333 0.06 21.17 21.54
N ASP A 334 0.59 20.84 20.36
CA ASP A 334 0.82 21.79 19.27
C ASP A 334 -0.45 22.05 18.46
N TYR A 335 -1.53 21.27 18.67
CA TYR A 335 -2.73 21.32 17.82
C TYR A 335 -3.98 21.76 18.59
N VAL A 336 -4.88 22.42 17.86
CA VAL A 336 -6.21 22.80 18.33
C VAL A 336 -7.26 22.15 17.45
N LEU A 337 -8.27 21.55 18.07
CA LEU A 337 -9.38 20.90 17.39
C LEU A 337 -10.66 21.74 17.54
N ASP A 338 -11.33 21.99 16.42
CA ASP A 338 -12.64 22.63 16.37
C ASP A 338 -13.62 21.78 15.57
N ARG A 339 -14.70 21.33 16.21
CA ARG A 339 -15.73 20.51 15.57
C ARG A 339 -16.90 21.38 15.15
N ASP A 340 -17.21 21.37 13.86
CA ASP A 340 -18.44 21.97 13.35
C ASP A 340 -19.64 21.08 13.72
N ALA A 341 -20.47 21.56 14.65
CA ALA A 341 -21.65 20.83 15.11
C ALA A 341 -22.72 20.61 14.02
N ALA A 342 -22.70 21.38 12.92
CA ALA A 342 -23.67 21.24 11.84
C ALA A 342 -23.27 20.15 10.82
N THR A 343 -21.98 20.04 10.52
CA THR A 343 -21.45 19.11 9.51
C THR A 343 -20.81 17.86 10.13
N GLY A 344 -20.40 17.92 11.40
CA GLY A 344 -19.64 16.86 12.06
C GLY A 344 -18.13 16.92 11.81
N ILE A 345 -17.71 17.68 10.80
CA ILE A 345 -16.31 17.85 10.37
C ILE A 345 -15.48 18.49 11.49
N ILE A 346 -14.28 17.96 11.70
CA ILE A 346 -13.33 18.46 12.69
C ILE A 346 -12.22 19.19 11.95
N THR A 347 -11.88 20.38 12.41
CA THR A 347 -10.71 21.13 11.93
C THR A 347 -9.58 20.95 12.91
N ILE A 348 -8.42 20.46 12.46
CA ILE A 348 -7.19 20.28 13.24
C ILE A 348 -6.22 21.37 12.81
N THR A 349 -5.86 22.28 13.73
CA THR A 349 -5.01 23.44 13.43
C THR A 349 -3.67 23.33 14.15
N ASP A 350 -2.59 23.31 13.38
CA ASP A 350 -1.22 23.38 13.89
C ASP A 350 -0.89 24.80 14.39
N SER A 351 -0.60 24.92 15.68
CA SER A 351 -0.32 26.18 16.38
C SER A 351 1.18 26.52 16.48
N ARG A 352 2.06 25.69 15.91
CA ARG A 352 3.51 25.97 15.85
C ARG A 352 3.79 27.16 14.93
N ALA A 353 4.98 27.73 15.07
CA ALA A 353 5.44 28.74 14.12
C ALA A 353 5.47 28.15 12.70
N ASP A 354 4.96 28.91 11.73
CA ASP A 354 4.85 28.55 10.32
C ASP A 354 3.87 27.40 10.00
N SER A 355 3.12 26.89 11.00
CA SER A 355 2.12 25.81 10.90
C SER A 355 2.53 24.70 9.92
N PRO A 356 3.59 23.91 10.23
CA PRO A 356 4.14 22.91 9.32
C PRO A 356 3.10 21.94 8.73
N ASP A 357 2.08 21.57 9.51
CA ASP A 357 0.99 20.68 9.07
C ASP A 357 -0.31 21.44 8.76
N GLY A 358 -0.30 22.77 8.71
CA GLY A 358 -1.46 23.55 8.28
C GLY A 358 -2.70 23.45 9.18
N ALA A 359 -3.87 23.50 8.54
CA ALA A 359 -5.18 23.51 9.19
C ALA A 359 -6.16 22.61 8.42
N ASP A 360 -6.17 21.33 8.76
CA ASP A 360 -6.84 20.29 8.00
C ASP A 360 -8.26 20.04 8.49
N ARG A 361 -9.10 19.56 7.59
CA ARG A 361 -10.48 19.18 7.89
C ARG A 361 -10.60 17.68 7.73
N ILE A 362 -11.09 17.01 8.76
CA ILE A 362 -11.24 15.55 8.78
C ILE A 362 -12.71 15.15 8.93
N ASP A 363 -13.08 14.08 8.23
CA ASP A 363 -14.37 13.40 8.31
C ASP A 363 -14.15 11.88 8.29
N GLY A 364 -14.82 11.16 9.20
CA GLY A 364 -14.66 9.71 9.32
C GLY A 364 -13.24 9.22 9.63
N ILE A 365 -12.47 9.95 10.44
CA ILE A 365 -11.14 9.51 10.92
C ILE A 365 -11.25 9.04 12.38
N GLU A 366 -10.91 7.78 12.67
CA GLU A 366 -11.01 7.20 14.01
C GLU A 366 -9.83 7.54 14.93
N PHE A 367 -8.64 7.72 14.37
CA PHE A 367 -7.41 7.93 15.13
C PHE A 367 -6.62 9.16 14.67
N LEU A 368 -6.08 9.90 15.64
CA LEU A 368 -5.15 11.01 15.43
C LEU A 368 -3.79 10.61 15.99
N ARG A 369 -2.79 10.51 15.12
CA ARG A 369 -1.41 10.21 15.52
C ARG A 369 -0.56 11.47 15.53
N PHE A 370 -0.01 11.80 16.69
CA PHE A 370 0.97 12.85 16.91
C PHE A 370 2.34 12.23 17.23
N SER A 371 3.37 13.06 17.35
CA SER A 371 4.73 12.63 17.73
C SER A 371 4.83 12.11 19.17
N ASP A 372 3.84 12.37 20.01
CA ASP A 372 3.75 11.95 21.41
C ASP A 372 2.55 11.04 21.71
N GLY A 373 1.98 10.38 20.69
CA GLY A 373 1.00 9.32 20.89
C GLY A 373 -0.13 9.29 19.87
N THR A 374 -0.99 8.28 19.99
CA THR A 374 -2.18 8.10 19.15
C THR A 374 -3.44 8.22 20.02
N TYR A 375 -4.39 9.01 19.55
CA TYR A 375 -5.62 9.36 20.28
C TYR A 375 -6.84 8.99 19.46
N GLN A 376 -7.88 8.41 20.05
CA GLN A 376 -9.13 8.18 19.33
C GLN A 376 -9.92 9.48 19.17
N THR A 377 -10.30 9.81 17.93
CA THR A 377 -11.02 11.04 17.60
C THR A 377 -12.32 11.18 18.42
N ALA A 378 -13.08 10.09 18.56
CA ALA A 378 -14.34 10.09 19.32
C ALA A 378 -14.13 10.47 20.80
N GLN A 379 -13.04 10.02 21.41
CA GLN A 379 -12.69 10.30 22.80
C GLN A 379 -12.25 11.74 23.01
N VAL A 380 -11.41 12.25 22.09
CA VAL A 380 -10.98 13.65 22.10
C VAL A 380 -12.19 14.57 22.06
N LEU A 381 -13.18 14.25 21.21
CA LEU A 381 -14.44 15.01 21.09
C LEU A 381 -15.39 14.83 22.29
N ALA A 382 -15.28 13.75 23.06
CA ALA A 382 -16.07 13.52 24.28
C ALA A 382 -15.61 14.40 25.48
N GLY A 383 -14.57 15.22 25.29
CA GLY A 383 -14.11 16.19 26.27
C GLY A 383 -12.84 15.80 27.03
N ILE A 384 -12.22 14.66 26.69
CA ILE A 384 -10.90 14.25 27.19
C ILE A 384 -9.82 15.21 26.66
N GLY A 385 -10.03 15.79 25.48
CA GLY A 385 -9.08 16.68 24.82
C GLY A 385 -7.81 15.94 24.38
N LEU A 386 -6.86 16.66 23.79
CA LEU A 386 -5.57 16.13 23.36
C LEU A 386 -4.54 15.96 24.50
N GLY A 387 -4.99 15.98 25.76
CA GLY A 387 -4.15 16.34 26.91
C GLY A 387 -4.17 15.40 28.11
N GLY A 388 -4.58 14.12 27.98
CA GLY A 388 -4.35 13.08 28.99
C GLY A 388 -4.74 13.47 30.43
N GLY A 389 -5.90 14.11 30.62
CA GLY A 389 -6.37 14.43 31.96
C GLY A 389 -6.69 13.16 32.77
N ASN A 390 -6.69 13.25 34.09
CA ASN A 390 -7.18 12.14 34.92
C ASN A 390 -8.66 11.85 34.61
N LEU A 391 -9.03 10.58 34.48
CA LEU A 391 -10.42 10.13 34.30
C LEU A 391 -11.04 9.69 35.64
N VAL A 392 -12.29 10.08 35.85
CA VAL A 392 -13.21 9.39 36.77
C VAL A 392 -14.49 9.09 35.99
N GLY A 393 -14.66 7.83 35.63
CA GLY A 393 -15.75 7.25 34.86
C GLY A 393 -17.08 7.15 35.61
N GLY A 394 -18.09 6.62 34.93
CA GLY A 394 -19.47 6.48 35.40
C GLY A 394 -19.84 5.03 35.74
N ASP A 395 -21.14 4.71 35.68
CA ASP A 395 -21.64 3.35 35.90
C ASP A 395 -21.79 2.54 34.57
N GLY A 396 -21.21 3.02 33.46
CA GLY A 396 -21.26 2.32 32.18
C GLY A 396 -19.94 2.40 31.44
N ASP A 397 -19.79 1.55 30.41
CA ASP A 397 -18.55 1.30 29.68
C ASP A 397 -17.81 2.59 29.26
N ASP A 398 -16.66 2.84 29.87
CA ASP A 398 -15.80 3.99 29.67
C ASP A 398 -14.53 3.63 28.89
N ILE A 399 -14.01 4.57 28.12
CA ILE A 399 -12.75 4.40 27.39
C ILE A 399 -11.80 5.54 27.71
N TYR A 400 -10.57 5.21 28.12
CA TYR A 400 -9.51 6.13 28.47
C TYR A 400 -8.23 5.85 27.68
N VAL A 401 -7.59 6.93 27.23
CA VAL A 401 -6.23 6.89 26.69
C VAL A 401 -5.44 8.04 27.31
N GLY A 402 -4.42 7.67 28.06
CA GLY A 402 -3.44 8.55 28.68
C GLY A 402 -2.49 9.19 27.67
N ASN A 403 -1.57 10.02 28.16
CA ASN A 403 -0.48 10.58 27.37
C ASN A 403 0.85 9.96 27.84
N GLU A 404 1.98 10.62 27.61
CA GLU A 404 3.31 10.14 28.04
C GLU A 404 3.70 10.65 29.45
N ASP A 405 2.77 11.29 30.17
CA ASP A 405 2.94 11.75 31.55
C ASP A 405 2.21 10.82 32.52
N ALA A 406 2.58 10.83 33.81
CA ALA A 406 1.87 10.06 34.83
C ALA A 406 0.37 10.45 34.91
N ASN A 407 -0.50 9.51 34.59
CA ASN A 407 -1.94 9.65 34.51
C ASN A 407 -2.67 8.85 35.60
N SER A 408 -3.96 9.18 35.79
CA SER A 408 -4.84 8.41 36.68
C SER A 408 -6.22 8.27 36.06
N ALA A 409 -6.66 7.03 35.88
CA ALA A 409 -7.99 6.69 35.37
C ALA A 409 -8.71 5.73 36.32
N ILE A 410 -10.00 5.99 36.55
CA ILE A 410 -10.89 5.14 37.33
C ILE A 410 -12.16 4.93 36.50
N GLY A 411 -12.48 3.71 36.08
CA GLY A 411 -13.66 3.39 35.27
C GLY A 411 -14.96 3.34 36.07
N ASN A 412 -14.91 2.81 37.31
CA ASN A 412 -16.01 2.59 38.25
C ASN A 412 -16.94 1.43 37.87
N GLY A 413 -17.83 1.55 36.89
CA GLY A 413 -18.70 0.44 36.53
C GLY A 413 -18.98 0.42 35.05
N GLY A 414 -19.25 -0.77 34.50
CA GLY A 414 -19.27 -0.98 33.05
C GLY A 414 -18.02 -1.74 32.62
N ASN A 415 -17.97 -2.17 31.36
CA ASN A 415 -16.81 -2.84 30.79
C ASN A 415 -15.86 -1.78 30.22
N ASP A 416 -14.84 -1.42 30.98
CA ASP A 416 -14.00 -0.28 30.69
C ASP A 416 -12.78 -0.66 29.85
N THR A 417 -12.23 0.29 29.09
CA THR A 417 -10.98 0.10 28.33
C THR A 417 -10.05 1.28 28.57
N LEU A 418 -9.00 1.05 29.37
CA LEU A 418 -8.12 2.08 29.89
C LEU A 418 -6.66 1.82 29.45
N SER A 419 -6.07 2.78 28.74
CA SER A 419 -4.67 2.74 28.31
C SER A 419 -3.88 3.89 28.93
N GLY A 420 -2.74 3.60 29.57
CA GLY A 420 -1.83 4.60 30.15
C GLY A 420 -0.92 5.26 29.11
N ASN A 421 -0.47 4.49 28.12
CA ASN A 421 0.57 4.84 27.14
C ASN A 421 1.96 4.95 27.75
N GLY A 422 2.34 6.11 28.28
CA GLY A 422 3.69 6.32 28.80
C GLY A 422 3.69 7.10 30.09
N GLY A 423 4.68 6.87 30.94
CA GLY A 423 4.71 7.46 32.27
C GLY A 423 4.32 6.44 33.33
N ASN A 424 4.17 6.88 34.58
CA ASN A 424 3.86 5.97 35.68
C ASN A 424 2.39 6.14 36.05
N ASP A 425 1.55 5.25 35.55
CA ASP A 425 0.11 5.42 35.55
C ASP A 425 -0.59 4.69 36.70
N THR A 426 -1.81 5.11 36.97
CA THR A 426 -2.72 4.39 37.88
C THR A 426 -4.06 4.20 37.20
N LEU A 427 -4.32 2.98 36.76
CA LEU A 427 -5.54 2.57 36.06
C LEU A 427 -6.36 1.66 36.97
N VAL A 428 -7.60 2.04 37.23
CA VAL A 428 -8.57 1.26 38.00
C VAL A 428 -9.77 0.97 37.10
N GLY A 429 -10.07 -0.31 36.87
CA GLY A 429 -11.21 -0.76 36.06
C GLY A 429 -12.51 -0.44 36.79
N GLY A 430 -12.87 -1.28 37.74
CA GLY A 430 -14.06 -1.11 38.56
C GLY A 430 -14.88 -2.38 38.57
N ALA A 431 -16.18 -2.24 38.36
CA ALA A 431 -17.09 -3.36 38.23
C ALA A 431 -17.42 -3.61 36.76
N GLY A 432 -16.97 -4.72 36.20
CA GLY A 432 -17.22 -5.05 34.80
C GLY A 432 -16.16 -6.00 34.27
N ALA A 433 -16.15 -6.21 32.96
CA ALA A 433 -15.08 -6.90 32.26
C ALA A 433 -14.18 -5.86 31.61
N ASP A 434 -13.12 -5.50 32.31
CA ASP A 434 -12.27 -4.35 32.01
C ASP A 434 -11.01 -4.76 31.25
N GLN A 435 -10.50 -3.83 30.45
CA GLN A 435 -9.22 -3.95 29.75
C GLN A 435 -8.31 -2.81 30.20
N LEU A 436 -7.20 -3.14 30.85
CA LEU A 436 -6.22 -2.20 31.35
C LEU A 436 -4.86 -2.47 30.69
N ASP A 437 -4.28 -1.45 30.07
CA ASP A 437 -2.94 -1.48 29.46
C ASP A 437 -2.10 -0.33 30.04
N GLY A 438 -1.04 -0.63 30.79
CA GLY A 438 -0.15 0.37 31.38
C GLY A 438 0.67 1.09 30.32
N GLY A 439 1.25 0.33 29.40
CA GLY A 439 2.11 0.85 28.35
C GLY A 439 3.58 0.86 28.79
N THR A 440 4.22 2.03 28.86
CA THR A 440 5.62 2.14 29.27
C THR A 440 5.78 2.97 30.54
N GLY A 441 6.56 2.50 31.50
CA GLY A 441 6.77 3.13 32.79
C GLY A 441 6.37 2.20 33.94
N ASP A 442 6.52 2.65 35.19
CA ASP A 442 6.17 1.79 36.34
C ASP A 442 4.70 2.01 36.72
N ASP A 443 3.82 1.12 36.26
CA ASP A 443 2.38 1.32 36.31
C ASP A 443 1.68 0.61 37.47
N ARG A 444 0.46 1.06 37.77
CA ARG A 444 -0.43 0.45 38.77
C ARG A 444 -1.76 0.12 38.10
N LEU A 445 -1.98 -1.17 37.86
CA LEU A 445 -3.21 -1.68 37.25
C LEU A 445 -4.04 -2.41 38.31
N LEU A 446 -5.31 -2.03 38.43
CA LEU A 446 -6.21 -2.54 39.44
C LEU A 446 -7.54 -2.89 38.80
N SER A 447 -7.93 -4.17 38.82
CA SER A 447 -9.20 -4.57 38.21
C SER A 447 -10.40 -3.93 38.90
N ASN A 448 -10.43 -3.82 40.23
CA ASN A 448 -11.65 -3.40 40.95
C ASN A 448 -11.54 -2.07 41.70
N GLY A 449 -10.58 -1.93 42.63
CA GLY A 449 -10.53 -0.80 43.55
C GLY A 449 -9.12 -0.29 43.81
N VAL A 450 -8.99 0.99 44.21
CA VAL A 450 -7.69 1.60 44.56
C VAL A 450 -7.04 0.80 45.68
N LEU A 451 -5.81 0.29 45.44
CA LEU A 451 -5.00 -0.45 46.42
C LEU A 451 -4.94 0.35 47.73
N GLY A 452 -5.72 -0.09 48.72
CA GLY A 452 -5.63 0.44 50.08
C GLY A 452 -4.26 0.18 50.69
N ALA A 453 -3.98 0.82 51.83
CA ALA A 453 -2.79 0.48 52.61
C ALA A 453 -2.91 -0.97 53.13
N TYR A 454 -2.12 -1.89 52.57
CA TYR A 454 -2.01 -3.25 53.08
C TYR A 454 -0.91 -3.34 54.14
N VAL A 455 -1.07 -4.27 55.09
CA VAL A 455 -0.11 -4.47 56.19
C VAL A 455 0.50 -5.85 56.05
N THR A 456 1.81 -5.91 55.78
CA THR A 456 2.55 -7.17 55.72
C THR A 456 2.55 -7.86 57.09
N PRO A 457 2.60 -9.20 57.16
CA PRO A 457 2.56 -9.92 58.42
C PRO A 457 3.82 -9.62 59.24
N TYR A 458 3.67 -8.81 60.30
CA TYR A 458 4.71 -8.58 61.30
C TYR A 458 4.21 -9.04 62.68
N PRO A 459 5.06 -9.65 63.54
CA PRO A 459 4.63 -10.09 64.85
C PRO A 459 3.92 -8.98 65.64
N GLY A 460 2.62 -9.18 65.92
CA GLY A 460 1.78 -8.21 66.64
C GLY A 460 0.84 -7.36 65.79
N PHE A 461 0.85 -7.54 64.46
CA PHE A 461 -0.10 -6.89 63.54
C PHE A 461 -1.05 -7.92 62.92
N THR A 462 -2.33 -7.58 62.82
CA THR A 462 -3.29 -8.30 61.99
C THR A 462 -3.05 -7.91 60.52
N PRO A 463 -2.75 -8.88 59.64
CA PRO A 463 -2.63 -8.60 58.20
C PRO A 463 -3.91 -7.96 57.69
N VAL A 464 -3.77 -6.94 56.84
CA VAL A 464 -4.88 -6.29 56.14
C VAL A 464 -4.65 -6.56 54.66
N ALA A 465 -5.60 -7.26 54.03
CA ALA A 465 -5.55 -7.54 52.61
C ALA A 465 -5.58 -6.23 51.81
N PRO A 466 -4.85 -6.15 50.68
CA PRO A 466 -5.08 -5.11 49.70
C PRO A 466 -6.51 -5.19 49.14
N ASP A 467 -6.97 -4.13 48.48
CA ASP A 467 -8.20 -4.21 47.69
C ASP A 467 -7.90 -5.10 46.48
N LEU A 468 -8.41 -6.32 46.55
CA LEU A 468 -8.21 -7.38 45.57
C LEU A 468 -9.54 -7.62 44.89
N ASP A 469 -9.48 -7.86 43.59
CA ASP A 469 -10.68 -8.30 42.91
C ASP A 469 -11.11 -9.69 43.42
N ARG A 470 -12.40 -9.76 43.75
CA ARG A 470 -13.09 -10.92 44.32
C ARG A 470 -14.39 -11.18 43.60
N ASP A 471 -14.68 -10.43 42.54
CA ASP A 471 -15.81 -10.75 41.71
C ASP A 471 -15.47 -11.93 40.77
N ALA A 472 -16.39 -12.25 39.87
CA ALA A 472 -16.27 -13.41 39.00
C ALA A 472 -16.28 -13.01 37.51
N VAL A 473 -16.22 -11.71 37.25
CA VAL A 473 -16.04 -11.16 35.91
C VAL A 473 -14.53 -11.21 35.61
N ALA A 474 -14.20 -11.35 34.33
CA ALA A 474 -12.83 -11.57 33.91
C ALA A 474 -12.29 -10.29 33.28
N ASP A 475 -11.23 -9.77 33.88
CA ASP A 475 -10.52 -8.59 33.39
C ASP A 475 -9.28 -8.97 32.59
N THR A 476 -8.78 -8.05 31.78
CA THR A 476 -7.49 -8.16 31.09
C THR A 476 -6.57 -7.06 31.57
N LEU A 477 -5.42 -7.42 32.16
CA LEU A 477 -4.44 -6.50 32.72
C LEU A 477 -3.08 -6.76 32.07
N ARG A 478 -2.56 -5.75 31.35
CA ARG A 478 -1.24 -5.78 30.69
C ARG A 478 -0.36 -4.67 31.25
N GLY A 479 0.71 -5.03 31.96
CA GLY A 479 1.65 -4.06 32.54
C GLY A 479 2.38 -3.30 31.43
N GLY A 480 3.07 -4.03 30.56
CA GLY A 480 3.75 -3.43 29.41
C GLY A 480 5.25 -3.43 29.63
N ALA A 481 5.92 -2.28 29.54
CA ALA A 481 7.36 -2.17 29.79
C ALA A 481 7.64 -1.30 31.01
N GLY A 482 8.19 -1.88 32.07
CA GLY A 482 8.47 -1.21 33.33
C GLY A 482 8.39 -2.18 34.50
N ASN A 483 8.36 -1.68 35.73
CA ASN A 483 8.17 -2.54 36.90
C ASN A 483 6.77 -2.31 37.46
N ASP A 484 5.83 -3.14 37.03
CA ASP A 484 4.42 -2.87 37.21
C ASP A 484 3.86 -3.49 38.49
N THR A 485 2.80 -2.89 39.02
CA THR A 485 2.03 -3.43 40.13
C THR A 485 0.62 -3.79 39.65
N ILE A 486 0.28 -5.06 39.66
CA ILE A 486 -1.01 -5.57 39.18
C ILE A 486 -1.81 -6.13 40.35
N SER A 487 -3.07 -5.68 40.51
CA SER A 487 -4.05 -6.23 41.44
C SER A 487 -5.19 -6.90 40.65
N ALA A 488 -5.40 -8.20 40.87
CA ALA A 488 -6.27 -9.05 40.05
C ALA A 488 -7.02 -10.12 40.86
N GLY A 489 -8.02 -10.76 40.24
CA GLY A 489 -8.91 -11.76 40.79
C GLY A 489 -8.87 -13.12 40.05
N PHE A 490 -9.87 -13.96 40.34
CA PHE A 490 -10.03 -15.26 39.68
C PHE A 490 -10.86 -15.12 38.40
N GLY A 491 -10.30 -15.52 37.27
CA GLY A 491 -10.90 -15.33 35.94
C GLY A 491 -10.05 -14.43 35.03
N ASP A 492 -9.18 -13.61 35.62
CA ASP A 492 -8.46 -12.56 34.89
C ASP A 492 -7.34 -13.08 33.99
N GLN A 493 -7.04 -12.28 32.97
CA GLN A 493 -5.90 -12.43 32.10
C GLN A 493 -4.82 -11.41 32.46
N ILE A 494 -3.72 -11.90 33.02
CA ILE A 494 -2.64 -11.07 33.58
C ILE A 494 -1.36 -11.31 32.78
N ASP A 495 -0.77 -10.22 32.29
CA ASP A 495 0.56 -10.21 31.69
C ASP A 495 1.36 -9.02 32.23
N GLY A 496 2.43 -9.26 32.97
CA GLY A 496 3.31 -8.17 33.45
C GLY A 496 4.11 -7.52 32.33
N GLY A 497 4.50 -8.30 31.31
CA GLY A 497 5.30 -7.81 30.19
C GLY A 497 6.81 -7.80 30.48
N VAL A 498 7.46 -6.67 30.23
CA VAL A 498 8.91 -6.49 30.30
C VAL A 498 9.28 -5.70 31.55
N GLY A 499 9.88 -6.38 32.52
CA GLY A 499 10.58 -5.74 33.62
C GLY A 499 10.52 -6.60 34.88
N ILE A 500 10.21 -6.00 36.02
CA ILE A 500 10.03 -6.73 37.28
C ILE A 500 8.63 -6.45 37.80
N ASP A 501 7.72 -7.36 37.52
CA ASP A 501 6.30 -7.12 37.75
C ASP A 501 5.83 -7.80 39.03
N THR A 502 5.03 -7.07 39.80
CA THR A 502 4.54 -7.49 41.12
C THR A 502 3.04 -7.74 41.09
N LEU A 503 2.64 -8.98 41.35
CA LEU A 503 1.24 -9.40 41.38
C LEU A 503 0.67 -9.46 42.80
N PHE A 504 -0.54 -8.93 42.94
CA PHE A 504 -1.45 -9.08 44.07
C PHE A 504 -2.69 -9.80 43.55
N ILE A 505 -2.98 -11.01 44.04
CA ILE A 505 -4.05 -11.83 43.48
C ILE A 505 -4.89 -12.55 44.54
N SER A 506 -6.19 -12.68 44.27
CA SER A 506 -7.12 -13.46 45.06
C SER A 506 -7.82 -14.55 44.23
N PHE A 507 -7.69 -15.81 44.65
CA PHE A 507 -8.40 -16.95 44.07
C PHE A 507 -9.71 -17.29 44.78
N GLN A 508 -10.22 -16.42 45.66
CA GLN A 508 -11.44 -16.71 46.43
C GLN A 508 -12.71 -16.90 45.57
N GLY A 509 -12.70 -16.42 44.32
CA GLY A 509 -13.77 -16.68 43.34
C GLY A 509 -13.77 -18.11 42.77
N ALA A 510 -12.74 -18.91 43.04
CA ALA A 510 -12.65 -20.26 42.48
C ALA A 510 -13.69 -21.23 43.08
N SER A 511 -14.29 -22.05 42.21
CA SER A 511 -15.31 -23.05 42.60
C SER A 511 -14.72 -24.42 43.00
N ALA A 512 -13.40 -24.55 42.98
CA ALA A 512 -12.63 -25.72 43.41
C ALA A 512 -11.22 -25.28 43.83
N GLY A 513 -10.49 -26.18 44.48
CA GLY A 513 -9.10 -25.91 44.90
C GLY A 513 -8.19 -25.66 43.70
N ILE A 514 -7.27 -24.70 43.87
CA ILE A 514 -6.35 -24.27 42.80
C ILE A 514 -4.96 -24.87 42.99
N THR A 515 -4.19 -24.91 41.90
CA THR A 515 -2.76 -25.19 41.94
C THR A 515 -2.06 -24.11 41.12
N VAL A 516 -1.27 -23.28 41.79
CA VAL A 516 -0.52 -22.18 41.19
C VAL A 516 0.96 -22.31 41.55
N ASP A 517 1.82 -22.09 40.56
CA ASP A 517 3.27 -22.14 40.70
C ASP A 517 3.90 -20.89 40.09
N PHE A 518 4.18 -19.90 40.91
CA PHE A 518 4.72 -18.60 40.50
C PHE A 518 6.19 -18.66 40.04
N ARG A 519 6.78 -19.86 39.94
CA ARG A 519 8.09 -20.07 39.28
C ARG A 519 7.98 -20.20 37.77
N LEU A 520 6.77 -20.42 37.26
CA LEU A 520 6.50 -20.56 35.84
C LEU A 520 6.38 -19.17 35.20
N ALA A 521 7.05 -18.99 34.06
CA ALA A 521 6.93 -17.74 33.28
C ALA A 521 5.51 -17.52 32.75
N SER A 522 4.74 -18.61 32.54
CA SER A 522 3.32 -18.52 32.25
C SER A 522 2.57 -19.76 32.74
N GLN A 523 1.31 -19.59 33.12
CA GLN A 523 0.43 -20.66 33.57
C GLN A 523 -1.05 -20.32 33.44
N GLN A 524 -1.87 -21.36 33.50
CA GLN A 524 -3.33 -21.28 33.54
C GLN A 524 -3.79 -21.91 34.85
N VAL A 525 -4.52 -21.14 35.67
CA VAL A 525 -5.04 -21.56 36.98
C VAL A 525 -6.56 -21.48 36.94
N GLY A 526 -7.20 -22.57 36.52
CA GLY A 526 -8.63 -22.56 36.24
C GLY A 526 -8.94 -21.66 35.05
N ALA A 527 -9.64 -20.54 35.30
CA ALA A 527 -9.96 -19.53 34.28
C ALA A 527 -8.94 -18.38 34.23
N THR A 528 -8.08 -18.23 35.25
CA THR A 528 -7.06 -17.18 35.29
C THR A 528 -5.85 -17.55 34.44
N SER A 529 -5.39 -16.63 33.59
CA SER A 529 -4.08 -16.74 32.93
C SER A 529 -3.08 -15.80 33.57
N ILE A 530 -1.87 -16.28 33.87
CA ILE A 530 -0.80 -15.47 34.44
C ILE A 530 0.44 -15.65 33.58
N ALA A 531 1.03 -14.57 33.10
CA ALA A 531 2.28 -14.56 32.35
C ALA A 531 3.18 -13.40 32.82
N ASN A 532 4.50 -13.61 32.69
CA ASN A 532 5.53 -12.59 32.89
C ASN A 532 5.38 -11.86 34.24
N ILE A 533 5.36 -12.62 35.34
CA ILE A 533 5.33 -12.07 36.71
C ILE A 533 6.58 -12.56 37.45
N GLU A 534 7.38 -11.61 37.95
CA GLU A 534 8.65 -11.88 38.63
C GLU A 534 8.52 -11.86 40.16
N ALA A 535 7.48 -11.20 40.68
CA ALA A 535 7.29 -10.98 42.11
C ALA A 535 5.84 -11.14 42.55
N ILE A 536 5.65 -11.72 43.74
CA ILE A 536 4.35 -11.84 44.39
C ILE A 536 4.33 -10.96 45.62
N GLY A 537 3.42 -9.98 45.65
CA GLY A 537 3.16 -9.18 46.85
C GLY A 537 2.21 -9.90 47.80
N TRP A 538 1.12 -10.43 47.27
CA TRP A 538 0.04 -11.07 48.03
C TRP A 538 -0.68 -12.12 47.18
N ALA A 539 -0.90 -13.31 47.72
CA ALA A 539 -1.70 -14.34 47.07
C ALA A 539 -2.67 -15.00 48.06
N GLU A 540 -3.96 -14.97 47.73
CA GLU A 540 -5.02 -15.67 48.46
C GLU A 540 -5.50 -16.91 47.70
N GLY A 541 -5.55 -18.05 48.38
CA GLY A 541 -6.20 -19.27 47.91
C GLY A 541 -7.72 -19.16 47.87
N SER A 542 -8.35 -20.25 47.46
CA SER A 542 -9.79 -20.45 47.38
C SER A 542 -10.39 -20.89 48.73
N GLY A 543 -11.67 -21.26 48.73
CA GLY A 543 -12.32 -21.88 49.89
C GLY A 543 -12.10 -23.40 50.00
N PHE A 544 -11.16 -23.97 49.24
CA PHE A 544 -10.92 -25.41 49.09
C PHE A 544 -9.44 -25.75 49.26
N ASP A 545 -9.11 -27.04 49.26
CA ASP A 545 -7.73 -27.51 49.38
C ASP A 545 -6.84 -26.99 48.21
N ASP A 546 -5.98 -26.01 48.50
CA ASP A 546 -5.14 -25.35 47.49
C ASP A 546 -3.67 -25.80 47.52
N VAL A 547 -2.97 -25.56 46.41
CA VAL A 547 -1.51 -25.64 46.32
C VAL A 547 -0.97 -24.33 45.77
N ILE A 548 -0.30 -23.56 46.62
CA ILE A 548 0.31 -22.27 46.24
C ILE A 548 1.82 -22.39 46.41
N ILE A 549 2.54 -22.28 45.31
CA ILE A 549 4.01 -22.38 45.28
C ILE A 549 4.58 -21.04 44.85
N ASP A 550 5.34 -20.43 45.76
CA ASP A 550 6.15 -19.25 45.51
C ASP A 550 7.59 -19.65 45.15
N GLY A 551 8.24 -18.83 44.32
CA GLY A 551 9.59 -19.06 43.83
C GLY A 551 10.69 -18.62 44.79
N PRO A 552 11.96 -18.99 44.54
CA PRO A 552 13.09 -18.41 45.25
C PRO A 552 13.22 -16.95 44.80
N GLY A 553 12.43 -16.05 45.42
CA GLY A 553 12.24 -14.67 44.98
C GLY A 553 13.52 -13.96 44.53
N ASN A 554 13.39 -13.12 43.52
CA ASN A 554 14.52 -12.51 42.80
C ASN A 554 15.29 -11.47 43.64
N GLY A 555 14.97 -11.28 44.93
CA GLY A 555 15.71 -10.42 45.86
C GLY A 555 15.40 -8.93 45.76
N TYR A 556 14.46 -8.51 44.90
CA TYR A 556 14.19 -7.10 44.59
C TYR A 556 12.80 -6.58 45.04
N ALA A 557 11.84 -7.46 45.36
CA ALA A 557 10.45 -7.06 45.59
C ALA A 557 9.89 -7.64 46.91
N GLY A 558 10.03 -6.89 48.00
CA GLY A 558 9.24 -7.09 49.22
C GLY A 558 9.32 -8.48 49.87
N PHE A 559 8.41 -8.71 50.82
CA PHE A 559 8.11 -10.05 51.32
C PHE A 559 6.83 -10.51 50.64
N SER A 560 6.83 -11.71 50.08
CA SER A 560 5.63 -12.34 49.56
C SER A 560 4.76 -12.81 50.72
N THR A 561 3.44 -12.72 50.57
CA THR A 561 2.51 -13.26 51.59
C THR A 561 1.51 -14.20 50.96
N LEU A 562 1.48 -15.44 51.44
CA LEU A 562 0.59 -16.50 50.94
C LEU A 562 -0.46 -16.87 51.98
N PHE A 563 -1.72 -16.92 51.56
CA PHE A 563 -2.85 -17.36 52.38
C PHE A 563 -3.55 -18.52 51.70
N GLY A 564 -3.70 -19.66 52.39
CA GLY A 564 -4.51 -20.78 51.89
C GLY A 564 -6.02 -20.60 52.10
N MET A 565 -6.42 -19.62 52.92
CA MET A 565 -7.81 -19.39 53.32
C MET A 565 -8.45 -20.60 54.01
N ALA A 566 -9.44 -21.25 53.41
CA ALA A 566 -10.15 -22.37 54.01
C ALA A 566 -9.86 -23.64 53.22
N GLY A 567 -9.57 -24.74 53.92
CA GLY A 567 -9.16 -25.98 53.26
C GLY A 567 -7.98 -26.62 53.97
N ASN A 568 -7.46 -27.69 53.39
CA ASN A 568 -6.19 -28.31 53.76
C ASN A 568 -5.12 -27.89 52.76
N ASP A 569 -4.61 -26.68 52.93
CA ASP A 569 -3.77 -26.04 51.92
C ASP A 569 -2.31 -26.44 52.04
N ARG A 570 -1.65 -26.49 50.89
CA ARG A 570 -0.21 -26.68 50.76
C ARG A 570 0.41 -25.37 50.25
N LEU A 571 0.97 -24.60 51.17
CA LEU A 571 1.74 -23.40 50.86
C LEU A 571 3.22 -23.73 50.83
N VAL A 572 3.89 -23.43 49.73
CA VAL A 572 5.34 -23.59 49.57
C VAL A 572 5.97 -22.22 49.48
N ALA A 573 6.64 -21.82 50.56
CA ALA A 573 7.34 -20.55 50.67
C ALA A 573 8.60 -20.50 49.79
N GLY A 574 8.84 -19.33 49.23
CA GLY A 574 10.10 -18.89 48.66
C GLY A 574 11.12 -18.46 49.72
N TYR A 575 12.20 -17.80 49.28
CA TYR A 575 13.26 -17.33 50.18
C TYR A 575 12.86 -16.06 50.98
N TYR A 576 11.86 -15.32 50.50
CA TYR A 576 11.40 -14.04 51.05
C TYR A 576 9.87 -14.05 51.32
N THR A 577 9.34 -15.16 51.85
CA THR A 577 7.90 -15.40 52.04
C THR A 577 7.53 -15.59 53.52
#